data_AF-A0A958LYY2-F1
#
_entry.id   AF-A0A958LYY2-F1
#
_cell.length_a   1.000
_cell.length_b   1.000
_cell.length_c   1.000
_cell.angle_alpha   90.00
_cell.angle_beta   90.00
_cell.angle_gamma   90.00
#
_symmetry.space_group_name_H-M   'P 1'
#
loop_
_entity.id
_entity.type
_entity.pdbx_description
1 polymer ?
#
loop_
_entity_poly.entity_id
_entity_poly.type
_entity_poly.pdbx_seq_one_letter_code
_entity_poly.pdbx_strand_id
1 'polypeptide(L)'
;MFANAGILALRRAKRRNMERIVLACGGTAVNSVEELTEADLGYADLVEEHVLGEEKYTFISGVKNPRSCTILIRGPNEHTISMLKEATRDGLRAV
;
A
#
# COMPACT_ATOMS: atom_id res chain seq x y z
N MET A 1 18.26 8.82 12.09
CA MET A 1 18.38 9.76 10.95
C MET A 1 17.00 10.15 10.42
N PHE A 2 16.24 9.25 9.79
CA PHE A 2 14.90 9.57 9.25
C PHE A 2 13.88 10.01 10.32
N ALA A 3 13.86 9.36 11.49
CA ALA A 3 12.96 9.75 12.58
C ALA A 3 13.19 11.20 13.07
N ASN A 4 14.44 11.66 13.11
CA ASN A 4 14.77 13.04 13.51
C ASN A 4 14.31 14.07 12.47
N ALA A 5 14.16 13.65 11.21
CA ALA A 5 13.62 14.47 10.13
C ALA A 5 12.09 14.32 9.97
N GLY A 6 11.42 13.57 10.86
CA GLY A 6 9.99 13.30 10.75
C GLY A 6 9.60 12.38 9.59
N ILE A 7 10.55 11.63 9.02
CA ILE A 7 10.33 10.78 7.86
C ILE A 7 10.06 9.33 8.32
N LEU A 8 8.91 8.79 7.92
CA LEU A 8 8.58 7.37 8.06
C LEU A 8 9.31 6.57 6.96
N ALA A 9 10.12 5.59 7.36
CA ALA A 9 10.83 4.71 6.44
C ALA A 9 10.45 3.26 6.68
N LEU A 10 9.99 2.57 5.64
CA LEU A 10 9.64 1.15 5.68
C LEU A 10 10.74 0.32 5.00
N ARG A 11 11.20 -0.74 5.67
CA ARG A 11 12.21 -1.66 5.13
C ARG A 11 11.59 -3.03 4.88
N ARG A 12 12.10 -3.75 3.87
CA ARG A 12 11.67 -5.10 3.48
C ARG A 12 10.20 -5.17 3.01
N ALA A 13 9.74 -4.13 2.31
CA ALA A 13 8.46 -4.19 1.62
C ALA A 13 8.48 -5.31 0.56
N LYS A 14 7.40 -6.10 0.47
CA LYS A 14 7.27 -7.13 -0.57
C LYS A 14 7.26 -6.46 -1.94
N ARG A 15 7.94 -7.05 -2.94
CA ARG A 15 8.02 -6.52 -4.31
C ARG A 15 6.65 -6.14 -4.89
N ARG A 16 5.65 -7.01 -4.75
CA ARG A 16 4.27 -6.75 -5.19
C ARG A 16 3.64 -5.49 -4.60
N ASN A 17 4.03 -5.10 -3.38
CA ASN A 17 3.52 -3.88 -2.74
C ASN A 17 4.20 -2.65 -3.33
N MET A 18 5.51 -2.72 -3.60
CA MET A 18 6.24 -1.63 -4.27
C MET A 18 5.64 -1.32 -5.64
N GLU A 19 5.35 -2.34 -6.43
CA GLU A 19 4.71 -2.19 -7.74
C GLU A 19 3.31 -1.55 -7.64
N ARG A 20 2.53 -1.90 -6.60
CA ARG A 20 1.21 -1.30 -6.35
C ARG A 20 1.26 0.12 -5.82
N ILE A 21 2.25 0.46 -5.00
CA ILE A 21 2.40 1.81 -4.43
C ILE A 21 2.69 2.81 -5.54
N VAL A 22 3.55 2.47 -6.50
CA VAL A 22 3.80 3.29 -7.68
C VAL A 22 2.52 3.53 -8.48
N LEU A 23 1.68 2.51 -8.65
CA LEU A 23 0.38 2.65 -9.33
C LEU A 23 -0.67 3.43 -8.52
N ALA A 24 -0.57 3.42 -7.19
CA ALA A 24 -1.52 4.10 -6.30
C ALA A 24 -1.16 5.57 -6.09
N CYS A 25 0.11 5.86 -5.76
CA CYS A 25 0.59 7.19 -5.38
C CYS A 25 1.27 7.93 -6.54
N GLY A 26 1.64 7.24 -7.62
CA GLY A 26 2.54 7.75 -8.65
C GLY A 26 4.02 7.56 -8.28
N GLY A 27 4.89 8.30 -8.98
CA GLY A 27 6.34 8.24 -8.82
C GLY A 27 6.99 7.06 -9.57
N THR A 28 8.28 6.85 -9.32
CA THR A 28 9.09 5.80 -9.97
C THR A 28 9.91 5.06 -8.92
N ALA A 29 10.07 3.74 -9.10
CA ALA A 29 10.98 2.97 -8.25
C ALA A 29 12.43 3.23 -8.67
N VAL A 30 13.23 3.79 -7.76
CA VAL A 30 14.64 4.14 -8.00
C VAL A 30 15.57 3.19 -7.24
N ASN A 31 16.71 2.84 -7.83
CA ASN A 31 17.69 1.93 -7.22
C ASN A 31 18.78 2.64 -6.43
N SER A 32 19.05 3.91 -6.76
CA SER A 32 20.03 4.76 -6.09
C SER A 32 19.36 5.97 -5.46
N VAL A 33 19.73 6.31 -4.22
CA VAL A 33 19.23 7.51 -3.53
C VAL A 33 19.80 8.78 -4.17
N GLU A 34 20.98 8.70 -4.79
CA GLU A 34 21.66 9.83 -5.43
C GLU A 34 20.99 10.26 -6.74
N GLU A 35 20.25 9.36 -7.37
CA GLU A 35 19.52 9.61 -8.63
C GLU A 35 18.08 10.08 -8.40
N LEU A 36 17.64 10.15 -7.13
CA LEU A 36 16.26 10.49 -6.80
C LEU A 36 15.96 11.96 -7.10
N THR A 37 14.97 12.19 -7.96
CA THR A 37 14.48 13.54 -8.27
C THR A 37 13.08 13.78 -7.72
N GLU A 38 12.66 15.04 -7.65
CA GLU A 38 11.28 15.39 -7.23
C GLU A 38 10.22 14.77 -8.15
N ALA A 39 10.55 14.53 -9.42
CA ALA A 39 9.66 13.90 -10.39
C ALA A 39 9.41 12.41 -10.11
N ASP A 40 10.31 11.75 -9.38
CA ASP A 40 10.18 10.34 -9.01
C ASP A 40 9.31 10.12 -7.76
N LEU A 41 8.93 11.19 -7.07
CA LEU A 41 8.13 11.12 -5.85
C LEU A 41 6.64 10.96 -6.15
N GLY A 42 5.99 10.05 -5.42
CA GLY A 42 4.54 9.90 -5.40
C GLY A 42 3.88 10.83 -4.37
N TYR A 43 2.54 10.89 -4.40
CA TYR A 43 1.75 11.71 -3.49
C TYR A 43 0.68 10.89 -2.76
N ALA A 44 0.53 11.14 -1.45
CA ALA A 44 -0.57 10.67 -0.62
C ALA A 44 -0.88 11.71 0.48
N ASP A 45 -2.16 11.94 0.78
CA ASP A 45 -2.57 12.88 1.84
C ASP A 45 -2.31 12.30 3.24
N LEU A 46 -2.53 11.00 3.42
CA LEU A 46 -2.41 10.36 4.73
C LEU A 46 -1.70 9.01 4.62
N VAL A 47 -0.62 8.88 5.38
CA VAL A 47 0.12 7.63 5.59
C VAL A 47 0.19 7.33 7.08
N GLU A 48 -0.37 6.21 7.50
CA GLU A 48 -0.48 5.85 8.91
C GLU A 48 -0.21 4.35 9.14
N GLU A 49 0.34 4.04 10.32
CA GLU A 49 0.54 2.66 10.76
C GLU A 49 -0.60 2.27 11.71
N HIS A 50 -1.26 1.15 11.41
CA HIS A 50 -2.25 0.52 12.27
C HIS A 50 -1.75 -0.84 12.72
N VAL A 51 -1.90 -1.12 14.01
CA VAL A 51 -1.63 -2.44 14.58
C VAL A 51 -2.95 -3.22 14.61
N LEU A 52 -3.01 -4.32 13.86
CA LEU A 52 -4.19 -5.18 13.77
C LEU A 52 -3.81 -6.57 14.27
N GLY A 53 -4.19 -6.87 15.51
CA GLY A 53 -3.73 -8.08 16.20
C GLY A 53 -2.22 -8.00 16.46
N GLU A 54 -1.47 -9.00 15.99
CA GLU A 54 -0.01 -9.06 16.13
C GLU A 54 0.73 -8.44 14.92
N GLU A 55 0.00 -8.04 13.89
CA GLU A 55 0.58 -7.53 12.65
C GLU A 55 0.45 -6.00 12.53
N LYS A 56 1.44 -5.39 11.91
CA LYS A 56 1.46 -3.96 11.59
C LYS A 56 1.16 -3.73 10.12
N TYR A 57 0.25 -2.81 9.85
CA TYR A 57 -0.19 -2.45 8.51
C TYR A 57 0.05 -0.96 8.28
N THR A 58 0.64 -0.62 7.14
CA THR A 58 0.70 0.78 6.70
C THR A 58 -0.43 1.05 5.72
N PHE A 59 -1.29 2.00 6.06
CA PHE A 59 -2.36 2.48 5.20
C PHE A 59 -1.90 3.75 4.50
N ILE A 60 -2.16 3.81 3.19
CA ILE A 60 -1.86 4.96 2.34
C ILE A 60 -3.18 5.38 1.70
N SER A 61 -3.60 6.63 1.94
CA SER A 61 -4.89 7.15 1.51
C SER A 61 -4.79 8.61 1.05
N GLY A 62 -5.83 9.10 0.37
CA GLY A 62 -5.83 10.42 -0.24
C GLY A 62 -4.80 10.54 -1.38
N VAL A 63 -4.83 9.56 -2.29
CA VAL A 63 -3.98 9.59 -3.50
C VAL A 63 -4.74 10.25 -4.64
N LYS A 64 -4.07 11.09 -5.43
CA LYS A 64 -4.73 11.95 -6.43
C LYS A 64 -5.34 11.18 -7.61
N ASN A 65 -4.69 10.09 -8.04
CA ASN A 65 -5.13 9.31 -9.20
C ASN A 65 -4.78 7.82 -9.02
N PRO A 66 -5.54 7.08 -8.19
CA PRO A 66 -5.24 5.68 -7.92
C PRO A 66 -5.52 4.80 -9.13
N ARG A 67 -4.49 4.18 -9.69
CA ARG A 67 -4.64 3.05 -10.63
C ARG A 67 -4.62 1.68 -9.93
N SER A 68 -4.35 1.67 -8.63
CA SER A 68 -4.30 0.47 -7.80
C SER A 68 -4.93 0.77 -6.44
N CYS A 69 -5.77 -0.14 -5.96
CA CYS A 69 -6.37 -0.10 -4.63
C CYS A 69 -6.17 -1.45 -3.91
N THR A 70 -6.29 -1.44 -2.58
CA THR A 70 -6.22 -2.65 -1.75
C THR A 70 -7.45 -2.72 -0.85
N ILE A 71 -8.13 -3.86 -0.86
CA ILE A 71 -9.24 -4.16 0.05
C ILE A 71 -8.70 -5.07 1.16
N LEU A 72 -8.84 -4.66 2.42
CA LEU A 72 -8.51 -5.48 3.58
C LEU A 72 -9.78 -6.21 4.04
N ILE A 73 -9.80 -7.54 3.88
CA ILE A 73 -10.90 -8.39 4.34
C ILE A 73 -10.51 -8.98 5.70
N ARG A 74 -11.40 -8.84 6.69
CA ARG A 74 -11.27 -9.48 8.01
C ARG A 74 -12.48 -10.38 8.27
N GLY A 75 -12.27 -11.49 8.95
CA GLY A 75 -13.32 -12.45 9.28
C GLY A 75 -12.93 -13.34 10.45
N PRO A 76 -13.90 -14.09 11.01
CA PRO A 76 -13.71 -14.87 12.24
C PRO A 76 -12.90 -16.15 12.04
N ASN A 77 -12.85 -16.69 10.82
CA ASN A 77 -12.09 -17.88 10.46
C ASN A 77 -11.61 -17.83 9.00
N GLU A 78 -10.59 -18.62 8.67
CA GLU A 78 -9.98 -18.65 7.33
C GLU A 78 -10.97 -19.05 6.23
N HIS A 79 -11.89 -19.98 6.53
CA HIS A 79 -12.89 -20.42 5.56
C HIS A 79 -13.79 -19.27 5.11
N THR A 80 -14.28 -18.47 6.06
CA THR A 80 -15.12 -17.29 5.78
C THR A 80 -14.33 -16.23 5.01
N ILE A 81 -13.07 -15.97 5.37
CA ILE A 81 -12.21 -15.02 4.67
C ILE A 81 -11.98 -15.46 3.22
N SER A 82 -11.75 -16.75 2.99
CA SER A 82 -11.58 -17.32 1.66
C SER A 82 -12.83 -17.13 0.81
N MET A 83 -14.02 -17.45 1.35
CA MET A 83 -15.29 -17.23 0.65
C MET A 83 -15.52 -15.76 0.31
N LEU A 84 -15.28 -14.84 1.25
CA LEU A 84 -15.43 -13.40 1.01
C LEU A 84 -14.46 -12.89 -0.05
N LYS A 85 -13.23 -13.41 -0.07
CA LYS A 85 -12.21 -13.07 -1.07
C LYS A 85 -12.64 -13.49 -2.47
N GLU A 86 -13.14 -14.72 -2.64
CA GLU A 86 -13.63 -15.18 -3.95
C GLU A 86 -14.89 -14.41 -4.37
N ALA A 87 -15.86 -14.21 -3.46
CA ALA A 87 -17.06 -13.42 -3.75
C ALA A 87 -16.73 -11.97 -4.18
N THR A 88 -15.75 -11.34 -3.52
CA THR A 88 -15.29 -9.99 -3.89
C THR A 88 -14.63 -9.99 -5.27
N ARG A 89 -13.79 -11.01 -5.56
CA ARG A 89 -13.13 -11.15 -6.85
C ARG A 89 -14.15 -11.35 -7.99
N ASP A 90 -15.17 -12.15 -7.76
CA ASP A 90 -16.22 -12.38 -8.75
C ASP A 90 -17.05 -11.12 -8.98
N GLY A 91 -17.42 -10.40 -7.91
CA GLY A 91 -18.11 -9.12 -8.01
C GLY A 91 -17.32 -8.07 -8.79
N LEU A 92 -16.00 -8.00 -8.60
CA LEU A 92 -15.12 -7.08 -9.35
C LEU A 92 -14.95 -7.45 -10.83
N ARG A 93 -15.27 -8.68 -11.24
CA ARG A 93 -15.18 -9.14 -12.64
C ARG A 93 -16.50 -9.01 -13.39
N ALA A 94 -17.61 -8.96 -12.68
CA ALA A 94 -18.94 -8.86 -13.26
C ALA A 94 -19.28 -7.44 -13.77
N VAL A 95 -18.45 -6.45 -13.40
CA VAL A 95 -18.57 -5.03 -13.77
C VAL A 95 -17.42 -4.67 -14.70
#